data_AF-A0A9E0WRH4-F1
#
_entry.id   AF-A0A9E0WRH4-F1
#
_cell.length_a   1.000
_cell.length_b   1.000
_cell.length_c   1.000
_cell.angle_alpha   90.00
_cell.angle_beta   90.00
_cell.angle_gamma   90.00
#
_symmetry.space_group_name_H-M   'P 1'
#
loop_
_entity.id
_entity.type
_entity.pdbx_description
1 polymer ?
#
loop_
_entity_poly.entity_id
_entity_poly.type
_entity_poly.pdbx_seq_one_letter_code
_entity_poly.pdbx_strand_id
1 'polypeptide(L)' 'MYMIYWTTTAPDARRHHAQEFTGDDLRAALQFMESLRSRQRAGEAPGFITMCAENPNAVGPAGAADPHADYQWKKRRR' A
#
# COMPACT_ATOMS: atom_id res chain seq x y z
N MET A 1 2.22 -9.58 -3.68
CA MET A 1 1.84 -8.57 -4.68
C MET A 1 2.05 -7.21 -4.04
N TYR A 2 2.68 -6.28 -4.76
CA TYR A 2 2.76 -4.90 -4.33
C TYR A 2 1.98 -4.04 -5.31
N MET A 3 1.11 -3.19 -4.80
CA MET A 3 0.37 -2.23 -5.61
C MET A 3 0.75 -0.82 -5.18
N ILE A 4 1.26 -0.04 -6.11
CA ILE A 4 1.66 1.34 -5.87
C ILE A 4 0.61 2.26 -6.47
N TYR A 5 0.09 3.17 -5.66
CA TYR A 5 -0.87 4.18 -6.08
C TYR A 5 -0.25 5.56 -5.97
N TRP A 6 -0.53 6.41 -6.96
CA TRP A 6 -0.19 7.82 -6.86
C TRP A 6 -1.18 8.71 -7.61
N THR A 7 -1.21 9.98 -7.23
CA THR A 7 -1.94 11.00 -8.00
C THR A 7 -0.97 11.92 -8.72
N THR A 8 -1.34 12.44 -9.88
CA THR A 8 -0.63 13.58 -10.48
C THR A 8 -1.56 14.78 -10.58
N THR A 9 -1.08 15.96 -10.23
CA THR A 9 -1.81 17.23 -10.39
C THR A 9 -1.30 17.96 -11.62
N ALA A 10 -2.17 18.13 -12.61
CA ALA A 10 -2.02 19.09 -13.68
C ALA A 10 -2.85 20.36 -13.34
N PRO A 11 -2.60 21.51 -13.98
CA PRO A 11 -3.28 22.77 -13.69
C PRO A 11 -4.81 22.64 -13.60
N ASP A 12 -5.40 21.79 -14.44
CA ASP A 12 -6.86 21.63 -14.56
C ASP A 12 -7.38 20.24 -14.18
N ALA A 13 -6.52 19.31 -13.75
CA ALA A 13 -6.95 17.93 -13.50
C ALA A 13 -6.09 17.16 -12.50
N ARG A 14 -6.76 16.39 -11.65
CA ARG A 14 -6.13 15.34 -10.83
C ARG A 14 -6.30 13.99 -11.52
N ARG A 15 -5.19 13.31 -11.78
CA ARG A 15 -5.19 11.96 -12.35
C ARG A 15 -4.74 10.94 -11.32
N HIS A 16 -5.43 9.81 -11.27
CA HIS A 16 -5.09 8.67 -10.41
C HIS A 16 -4.33 7.63 -11.23
N HIS A 17 -3.34 7.00 -10.60
CA HIS A 17 -2.50 5.99 -11.21
C HIS A 17 -2.32 4.82 -10.25
N ALA A 18 -2.15 3.64 -10.81
CA ALA A 18 -1.89 2.40 -10.11
C ALA A 18 -0.88 1.57 -10.92
N GLN A 19 0.06 0.92 -10.22
CA GLN A 19 0.99 -0.02 -10.83
C GLN A 19 1.21 -1.22 -9.92
N GLU A 20 1.02 -2.40 -10.50
CA GLU A 20 1.22 -3.67 -9.85
C GLU A 20 2.64 -4.20 -10.04
N PHE A 21 3.16 -4.84 -9.01
CA PHE A 21 4.40 -5.60 -8.98
C PHE A 21 4.13 -6.96 -8.35
N THR A 22 4.84 -7.99 -8.81
CA THR A 22 4.74 -9.34 -8.25
C THR A 22 5.21 -9.37 -6.79
N GLY A 23 4.86 -10.43 -6.05
CA GLY A 23 5.30 -10.57 -4.65
C GLY A 23 6.81 -10.70 -4.47
N ASP A 24 7.52 -11.13 -5.52
CA ASP A 24 8.96 -11.36 -5.47
C ASP A 24 9.76 -10.11 -5.92
N ASP A 25 9.06 -9.09 -6.43
CA ASP A 25 9.65 -7.88 -7.03
C ASP A 25 9.66 -6.66 -6.08
N LEU A 26 9.83 -6.88 -4.78
CA LEU A 26 9.86 -5.77 -3.80
C LEU A 26 10.90 -4.71 -4.16
N ARG A 27 12.08 -5.13 -4.64
CA ARG A 27 13.15 -4.22 -5.05
C ARG A 27 12.68 -3.27 -6.16
N ALA A 28 12.02 -3.80 -7.18
CA ALA A 28 11.54 -3.02 -8.31
C ALA A 28 10.42 -2.06 -7.89
N ALA A 29 9.50 -2.52 -7.02
CA ALA A 29 8.46 -1.68 -6.44
C ALA A 29 9.05 -0.48 -5.68
N LEU A 30 10.04 -0.72 -4.80
CA LEU A 30 10.69 0.36 -4.04
C LEU A 30 11.47 1.33 -4.94
N GLN A 31 12.17 0.83 -5.95
CA GLN A 31 12.87 1.68 -6.93
C GLN A 31 11.90 2.57 -7.70
N PHE A 32 10.75 2.01 -8.09
CA PHE A 32 9.69 2.78 -8.75
C PHE A 32 9.16 3.89 -7.83
N MET A 33 8.88 3.61 -6.54
CA MET A 33 8.47 4.65 -5.59
C MET A 33 9.52 5.76 -5.45
N GLU A 34 10.81 5.40 -5.37
CA GLU A 34 11.89 6.40 -5.30
C GLU A 34 12.00 7.25 -6.56
N SER A 35 11.70 6.69 -7.73
CA SER A 35 11.60 7.47 -8.96
C SER A 35 10.49 8.52 -8.88
N LEU A 36 9.32 8.16 -8.34
CA LEU A 36 8.20 9.09 -8.15
C LEU A 36 8.54 10.18 -7.13
N ARG A 37 9.19 9.83 -6.02
CA ARG A 37 9.65 10.80 -5.01
C ARG A 37 10.74 11.72 -5.56
N SER A 38 11.63 11.21 -6.42
CA SER A 38 12.66 12.03 -7.06
C SER A 38 12.05 13.06 -8.00
N ARG A 39 11.02 12.68 -8.77
CA ARG A 39 10.24 13.60 -9.60
C ARG A 39 9.53 14.66 -8.77
N GLN A 40 8.92 14.25 -7.64
CA GLN A 40 8.32 15.18 -6.68
C GLN A 40 9.34 16.20 -6.14
N ARG A 41 10.55 15.75 -5.78
CA ARG A 41 11.66 16.63 -5.34
C ARG A 41 12.14 17.57 -6.45
N ALA A 42 12.07 17.15 -7.71
CA ALA A 42 12.42 17.96 -8.88
C ALA A 42 11.34 18.99 -9.27
N GLY A 43 10.23 19.06 -8.52
CA GLY A 43 9.13 20.00 -8.79
C GLY A 43 8.08 19.48 -9.76
N GLU A 44 8.18 18.21 -10.20
CA GLU A 44 7.03 17.56 -10.84
C GLU A 44 5.95 17.26 -9.82
N ALA A 45 4.71 17.08 -10.29
CA ALA A 45 3.55 16.92 -9.43
C ALA A 45 3.01 15.48 -9.24
N PRO A 46 3.82 14.41 -9.03
CA PRO A 46 3.33 13.25 -8.31
C PRO A 46 3.00 13.66 -6.86
N GLY A 47 1.74 13.53 -6.48
CA GLY A 47 1.19 13.85 -5.16
C GLY A 47 1.33 12.69 -4.16
N PHE A 48 0.22 12.31 -3.52
CA PHE A 48 0.16 11.21 -2.55
C PHE A 48 0.64 9.89 -3.18
N ILE A 49 1.81 9.38 -2.78
CA ILE A 49 2.39 8.11 -3.23
C ILE A 49 2.27 7.11 -2.09
N THR A 50 1.63 5.96 -2.32
CA THR A 50 1.48 4.89 -1.32
C THR A 50 1.66 3.50 -1.94
N MET A 51 2.05 2.53 -1.13
CA MET A 51 2.19 1.12 -1.52
C MET A 51 1.33 0.24 -0.60
N CYS A 52 0.49 -0.60 -1.20
CA CYS A 52 -0.15 -1.73 -0.53
C CYS A 52 0.65 -3.00 -0.79
N ALA A 53 1.03 -3.72 0.26
CA ALA A 53 1.73 -5.00 0.19
C ALA A 53 0.83 -6.19 0.55
N GLU A 54 -0.37 -5.93 1.07
CA GLU A 54 -1.33 -6.98 1.36
C GLU A 54 -1.92 -7.52 0.06
N ASN A 55 -1.97 -8.84 -0.06
CA ASN A 55 -2.75 -9.48 -1.12
C ASN A 55 -4.23 -9.22 -0.81
N PRO A 56 -4.99 -8.50 -1.67
CA PRO A 56 -6.40 -8.21 -1.42
C PRO A 56 -7.27 -9.47 -1.33
N ASN A 57 -6.77 -10.60 -1.85
CA ASN A 57 -7.41 -11.91 -1.76
C ASN A 57 -6.91 -12.74 -0.55
N ALA A 58 -5.87 -12.30 0.15
CA ALA A 58 -5.42 -12.90 1.40
C ALA A 58 -6.18 -12.30 2.58
N VAL A 59 -7.51 -12.30 2.49
CA VAL A 59 -8.32 -12.29 3.69
C VAL A 59 -8.02 -13.61 4.40
N GLY A 60 -7.61 -13.55 5.68
CA GLY A 60 -7.51 -14.76 6.49
C GLY A 60 -8.84 -15.54 6.47
N PRO A 61 -8.87 -16.77 7.02
CA PRO A 61 -10.14 -17.48 7.18
C PRO A 61 -11.21 -16.53 7.73
N ALA A 62 -12.42 -16.55 7.15
CA ALA A 62 -13.55 -15.86 7.77
C ALA A 62 -13.62 -16.32 9.23
N GLY A 63 -13.54 -15.38 10.18
CA GLY A 63 -13.40 -15.70 11.60
C GLY A 63 -11.96 -15.74 12.15
N ALA A 64 -10.94 -15.27 11.42
CA ALA A 64 -9.62 -15.01 12.02
C ALA A 64 -9.68 -13.96 13.15
N ALA A 65 -10.72 -13.12 13.15
CA ALA A 65 -11.09 -12.21 14.23
C ALA A 65 -12.09 -12.83 15.25
N ASP A 66 -12.59 -14.03 15.00
CA ASP A 66 -13.45 -14.80 15.89
C ASP A 66 -12.55 -15.79 16.65
N PRO A 67 -12.04 -15.42 17.83
CA PRO A 67 -11.30 -16.36 18.63
C PRO A 67 -12.15 -17.60 18.94
N HIS A 68 -11.50 -18.76 19.05
CA HIS A 68 -12.15 -19.94 19.59
C HIS A 68 -12.76 -19.65 20.98
N ALA A 69 -13.80 -20.41 21.34
CA ALA A 69 -14.54 -20.19 22.58
C ALA A 69 -13.67 -20.23 23.85
N ASP A 70 -12.49 -20.86 23.79
CA ASP A 70 -11.51 -20.99 24.87
C ASP A 70 -10.41 -19.90 24.87
N TYR A 71 -10.49 -18.93 23.95
CA TYR A 71 -9.48 -17.88 23.84
C TYR A 71 -9.42 -17.00 25.09
N GLN A 72 -8.26 -17.01 25.73
CA GLN A 72 -8.05 -16.21 26.93
C GLN A 72 -7.82 -14.74 26.57
N TRP A 73 -8.89 -13.94 26.67
CA TRP A 73 -8.84 -12.49 26.56
C TRP A 73 -7.96 -11.88 27.67
N LYS A 74 -6.66 -11.79 27.46
CA LYS A 74 -5.76 -11.02 28.30
C LYS A 74 -5.92 -9.54 27.94
N LYS A 75 -6.94 -8.88 28.49
CA LYS A 75 -6.97 -7.41 28.49
C LYS A 75 -5.72 -6.94 29.23
N ARG A 76 -4.86 -6.13 28.59
CA ARG A 76 -3.82 -5.39 29.31
C ARG A 76 -4.53 -4.49 30.32
N ARG A 77 -4.47 -4.86 31.60
CA ARG A 77 -4.87 -3.99 32.70
C ARG A 77 -3.59 -3.56 33.42
N ARG A 78 -3.39 -2.24 33.43
CA ARG A 78 -2.27 -1.44 33.93
C ARG A 78 -1.20 -1.12 32.90
#